data_AF-A0A1E1W5U9-F1
#
_entry.id   AF-A0A1E1W5U9-F1
#
_cell.length_a   1.000
_cell.length_b   1.000
_cell.length_c   1.000
_cell.angle_alpha   90.00
_cell.angle_beta   90.00
_cell.angle_gamma   90.00
#
_symmetry.space_group_name_H-M   'P 1'
#
loop_
_entity.id
_entity.type
_entity.pdbx_description
1 polymer ?
#
loop_
_entity_poly.entity_id
_entity_poly.type
_entity_poly.pdbx_seq_one_letter_code
_entity_poly.pdbx_strand_id
1 'polypeptide(L)'
;RDGLDLDECGGRMVLRVLLQLCSQGASAALVSGALALLFRHFSQRQEVLAAFKQVQLLVSDADVESYKQIKADLDLLRQSVEKSELWVFNKGRALLDEHSGVVGPGGAVLERNASLDNVLDTSKTSKHDHNEYKKIKEILERMIKYCTQGNSGAGDTGRRRRHEQRLLRNIGVHNTVLDLLQVPHDEDDAAMDELLALAHEFLQHFCYGNPQNQAILHKHLDLFLNAGIREAKTVCAIFKDNPSLCAHEGNEKVVAHFVHCIESRGRHTAYLHFLQTIVHADTQYIRRSQDLVMQEMVNAGEDVLVFYNDKVSFNYFIQMMRQFQNTGEMPEALRYHIQLVKLLTCCTMGKNVYTEIKCHSLLPLDDIVNMITHRDCIPEVKEAYVGFLNHCYIDTEVEMKEIYSSNYMWDLFERSFLQDMQAILQDKAPSASAPSTSRG
;
A
#
# COMPACT_ATOMS: atom_id res chain seq x y z
N ARG A 1 -30.56 -43.19 -10.71
CA ARG A 1 -29.16 -42.84 -10.41
C ARG A 1 -28.40 -43.08 -11.70
N ASP A 2 -28.25 -42.05 -12.52
CA ASP A 2 -27.31 -42.03 -13.66
C ASP A 2 -27.03 -40.54 -13.90
N GLY A 3 -25.88 -40.08 -13.39
CA GLY A 3 -25.40 -38.73 -13.67
C GLY A 3 -25.01 -38.68 -15.14
N LEU A 4 -25.60 -37.76 -15.90
CA LEU A 4 -25.19 -37.45 -17.26
C LEU A 4 -23.70 -37.08 -17.25
N ASP A 5 -22.87 -38.00 -17.70
CA ASP A 5 -21.45 -37.80 -17.94
C ASP A 5 -21.28 -37.00 -19.24
N LEU A 6 -20.85 -35.74 -19.09
CA LEU A 6 -20.86 -34.74 -20.15
C LEU A 6 -19.48 -34.52 -20.80
N ASP A 7 -18.43 -35.21 -20.34
CA ASP A 7 -17.06 -35.02 -20.87
C ASP A 7 -16.53 -36.23 -21.70
N GLU A 8 -17.19 -37.39 -21.62
CA GLU A 8 -16.91 -38.53 -22.52
C GLU A 8 -17.57 -38.36 -23.92
N CYS A 9 -17.36 -39.36 -24.80
CA CYS A 9 -17.86 -39.39 -26.19
C CYS A 9 -19.36 -39.04 -26.32
N GLY A 10 -20.17 -39.35 -25.30
CA GLY A 10 -21.60 -39.03 -25.24
C GLY A 10 -21.89 -37.52 -25.18
N GLY A 11 -21.17 -36.76 -24.37
CA GLY A 11 -21.37 -35.31 -24.21
C GLY A 11 -21.03 -34.52 -25.48
N ARG A 12 -19.93 -34.88 -26.15
CA ARG A 12 -19.53 -34.26 -27.44
C ARG A 12 -20.54 -34.55 -28.55
N MET A 13 -21.13 -35.74 -28.56
CA MET A 13 -22.15 -36.13 -29.54
C MET A 13 -23.45 -35.33 -29.32
N VAL A 14 -23.90 -35.19 -28.07
CA VAL A 14 -25.06 -34.36 -27.72
C VAL A 14 -24.84 -32.90 -28.09
N LEU A 15 -23.65 -32.34 -27.80
CA LEU A 15 -23.33 -30.95 -28.13
C LEU A 15 -23.33 -30.70 -29.65
N ARG A 16 -22.81 -31.66 -30.42
CA ARG A 16 -22.83 -31.62 -31.90
C ARG A 16 -24.26 -31.68 -32.44
N VAL A 17 -25.11 -32.54 -31.87
CA VAL A 17 -26.53 -32.65 -32.25
C VAL A 17 -27.29 -31.37 -31.90
N LEU A 18 -27.09 -30.79 -30.71
CA LEU A 18 -27.74 -29.55 -30.30
C LEU A 18 -27.33 -28.36 -31.17
N LEU A 19 -26.04 -28.23 -31.50
CA LEU A 19 -25.54 -27.20 -32.43
C LEU A 19 -26.10 -27.39 -33.85
N GLN A 20 -26.19 -28.63 -34.33
CA GLN A 20 -26.78 -28.95 -35.62
C GLN A 20 -28.29 -28.63 -35.67
N LEU A 21 -29.03 -28.89 -34.58
CA LEU A 21 -30.44 -28.52 -34.46
C LEU A 21 -30.67 -27.01 -34.45
N CYS A 22 -29.75 -26.24 -33.86
CA CYS A 22 -29.77 -24.77 -33.95
C CYS A 22 -29.43 -24.26 -35.36
N SER A 23 -28.54 -24.95 -36.10
CA SER A 23 -28.09 -24.53 -37.43
C SER A 23 -29.03 -24.95 -38.57
N GLN A 24 -29.77 -26.05 -38.41
CA GLN A 24 -30.59 -26.63 -39.49
C GLN A 24 -32.00 -26.07 -39.58
N GLY A 25 -32.36 -25.05 -38.77
CA GLY A 25 -33.63 -24.34 -38.90
C GLY A 25 -34.87 -25.22 -38.65
N ALA A 26 -34.75 -26.25 -37.80
CA ALA A 26 -35.92 -26.96 -37.28
C ALA A 26 -36.80 -25.98 -36.47
N SER A 27 -38.08 -26.30 -36.28
CA SER A 27 -39.10 -25.39 -35.72
C SER A 27 -38.62 -24.55 -34.53
N ALA A 28 -39.13 -23.31 -34.42
CA ALA A 28 -38.69 -22.34 -33.40
C ALA A 28 -38.69 -22.89 -31.96
N ALA A 29 -39.61 -23.80 -31.64
CA ALA A 29 -39.68 -24.47 -30.35
C ALA A 29 -38.48 -25.39 -30.09
N LEU A 30 -38.00 -26.11 -31.11
CA LEU A 30 -36.87 -27.02 -31.02
C LEU A 30 -35.54 -26.27 -30.88
N VAL A 31 -35.38 -25.18 -31.63
CA VAL A 31 -34.20 -24.30 -31.54
C VAL A 31 -34.13 -23.65 -30.16
N SER A 32 -35.25 -23.19 -29.62
CA SER A 32 -35.33 -22.63 -28.27
C SER A 32 -34.97 -23.67 -27.19
N GLY A 33 -35.49 -24.90 -27.30
CA GLY A 33 -35.16 -26.00 -26.39
C GLY A 33 -33.69 -26.43 -26.48
N ALA A 34 -33.11 -26.47 -27.68
CA ALA A 34 -31.71 -26.79 -27.91
C ALA A 34 -30.77 -25.71 -27.35
N LEU A 35 -31.11 -24.42 -27.53
CA LEU A 35 -30.37 -23.30 -26.94
C LEU A 35 -30.45 -23.32 -25.41
N ALA A 36 -31.61 -23.56 -24.81
CA ALA A 36 -31.76 -23.66 -23.36
C ALA A 36 -30.88 -24.78 -22.77
N LEU A 37 -30.80 -25.93 -23.44
CA LEU A 37 -29.93 -27.04 -23.03
C LEU A 37 -28.43 -26.72 -23.22
N LEU A 38 -28.05 -26.04 -24.30
CA LEU A 38 -26.69 -25.55 -24.52
C LEU A 38 -26.27 -24.54 -23.44
N PHE A 39 -27.11 -23.55 -23.15
CA PHE A 39 -26.85 -22.58 -22.08
C PHE A 39 -26.71 -23.26 -20.73
N ARG A 40 -27.59 -24.21 -20.39
CA ARG A 40 -27.49 -24.95 -19.13
C ARG A 40 -26.17 -25.73 -19.02
N HIS A 41 -25.75 -26.38 -20.10
CA HIS A 41 -24.49 -27.12 -20.15
C HIS A 41 -23.26 -26.21 -19.96
N PHE A 42 -23.21 -25.09 -20.68
CA PHE A 42 -22.10 -24.13 -20.54
C PHE A 42 -22.11 -23.44 -19.18
N SER A 43 -23.27 -23.08 -18.63
CA SER A 43 -23.38 -22.52 -17.29
C SER A 43 -22.93 -23.51 -16.22
N GLN A 44 -23.35 -24.78 -16.29
CA GLN A 44 -22.88 -25.81 -15.35
C GLN A 44 -21.37 -26.02 -15.42
N ARG A 45 -20.78 -26.06 -16.62
CA ARG A 45 -19.32 -26.12 -16.79
C ARG A 45 -18.64 -24.89 -16.21
N GLN A 46 -19.19 -23.70 -16.42
CA GLN A 46 -18.65 -22.45 -15.87
C GLN A 46 -18.77 -22.40 -14.34
N GLU A 47 -19.87 -22.90 -13.78
CA GLU A 47 -20.10 -23.06 -12.33
C GLU A 47 -19.14 -24.07 -11.73
N VAL A 48 -18.95 -25.24 -12.36
CA VAL A 48 -18.00 -26.26 -11.92
C VAL A 48 -16.56 -25.73 -12.01
N LEU A 49 -16.19 -25.04 -13.09
CA LEU A 49 -14.88 -24.38 -13.21
C LEU A 49 -14.72 -23.25 -12.18
N ALA A 50 -15.78 -22.53 -11.84
CA ALA A 50 -15.76 -21.52 -10.78
C ALA A 50 -15.60 -22.16 -9.40
N ALA A 51 -16.28 -23.29 -9.14
CA ALA A 51 -16.12 -24.07 -7.92
C ALA A 51 -14.70 -24.65 -7.82
N PHE A 52 -14.13 -25.18 -8.91
CA PHE A 52 -12.74 -25.65 -8.95
C PHE A 52 -11.71 -24.52 -8.76
N LYS A 53 -12.03 -23.28 -9.14
CA LYS A 53 -11.20 -22.11 -8.80
C LYS A 53 -11.23 -21.77 -7.30
N GLN A 54 -12.31 -22.12 -6.60
CA GLN A 54 -12.46 -21.94 -5.15
C GLN A 54 -11.83 -23.08 -4.35
N VAL A 55 -11.81 -24.30 -4.89
CA VAL A 55 -11.13 -25.46 -4.28
C VAL A 55 -9.63 -25.32 -4.43
N GLN A 56 -8.90 -25.45 -3.33
CA GLN A 56 -7.45 -25.43 -3.36
C GLN A 56 -6.91 -26.78 -3.82
N LEU A 57 -6.38 -26.82 -5.04
CA LEU A 57 -5.69 -27.98 -5.57
C LEU A 57 -4.19 -27.81 -5.33
N LEU A 58 -3.63 -28.71 -4.52
CA LEU A 58 -2.18 -28.88 -4.38
C LEU A 58 -1.77 -29.89 -5.45
N VAL A 59 -1.04 -29.43 -6.46
CA VAL A 59 -0.77 -30.22 -7.67
C VAL A 59 0.64 -30.81 -7.66
N SER A 60 1.57 -30.19 -6.93
CA SER A 60 2.95 -30.67 -6.79
C SER A 60 3.27 -31.12 -5.36
N ASP A 61 4.22 -32.06 -5.23
CA ASP A 61 4.75 -32.48 -3.92
C ASP A 61 5.36 -31.29 -3.15
N ALA A 62 5.96 -30.34 -3.87
CA ALA A 62 6.48 -29.10 -3.29
C ALA A 62 5.37 -28.23 -2.67
N ASP A 63 4.19 -28.14 -3.30
CA ASP A 63 3.05 -27.40 -2.72
C ASP A 63 2.49 -28.10 -1.47
N VAL A 64 2.54 -29.44 -1.44
CA VAL A 64 2.14 -30.24 -0.28
C VAL A 64 3.11 -30.03 0.88
N GLU A 65 4.42 -30.00 0.62
CA GLU A 65 5.43 -29.69 1.62
C GLU A 65 5.27 -28.26 2.17
N SER A 66 5.05 -27.27 1.30
CA SER A 66 4.78 -25.89 1.74
C SER A 66 3.50 -25.78 2.55
N TYR A 67 2.43 -26.46 2.15
CA TYR A 67 1.19 -26.51 2.94
C TYR A 67 1.45 -27.05 4.34
N LYS A 68 2.18 -28.17 4.46
CA LYS A 68 2.51 -28.78 5.76
C LYS A 68 3.36 -27.84 6.61
N GLN A 69 4.37 -27.21 6.03
CA GLN A 69 5.25 -26.28 6.74
C GLN A 69 4.48 -25.04 7.22
N ILE A 70 3.71 -24.40 6.34
CA ILE A 70 2.91 -23.22 6.69
C ILE A 70 1.87 -23.56 7.75
N LYS A 71 1.24 -24.73 7.67
CA LYS A 71 0.28 -25.18 8.68
C LYS A 71 0.94 -25.39 10.04
N ALA A 72 2.10 -26.06 10.08
CA ALA A 72 2.85 -26.24 11.32
C ALA A 72 3.29 -24.89 11.92
N ASP A 73 3.80 -23.98 11.08
CA ASP A 73 4.18 -22.63 11.49
C ASP A 73 2.98 -21.83 12.01
N LEU A 74 1.81 -21.96 11.38
CA LEU A 74 0.59 -21.32 11.85
C LEU A 74 0.12 -21.90 13.19
N ASP A 75 0.16 -23.22 13.36
CA ASP A 75 -0.26 -23.85 14.62
C ASP A 75 0.65 -23.42 15.79
N LEU A 76 1.95 -23.23 15.53
CA LEU A 76 2.90 -22.68 16.50
C LEU A 76 2.64 -21.19 16.77
N LEU A 77 2.44 -20.38 15.73
CA LEU A 77 2.14 -18.96 15.87
C LEU A 77 0.87 -18.76 16.70
N ARG A 78 -0.20 -19.50 16.37
CA ARG A 78 -1.47 -19.45 17.07
C ARG A 78 -1.33 -19.78 18.55
N GLN A 79 -0.64 -20.87 18.89
CA GLN A 79 -0.38 -21.22 20.29
C GLN A 79 0.42 -20.15 21.03
N SER A 80 1.35 -19.49 20.34
CA SER A 80 2.18 -18.43 20.92
C SER A 80 1.35 -17.16 21.17
N VAL A 81 0.47 -16.79 20.23
CA VAL A 81 -0.47 -15.66 20.36
C VAL A 81 -1.52 -15.91 21.45
N GLU A 82 -2.09 -17.11 21.52
CA GLU A 82 -3.03 -17.50 22.59
C GLU A 82 -2.38 -17.46 23.98
N LYS A 83 -1.06 -17.65 24.05
CA LYS A 83 -0.26 -17.56 25.29
C LYS A 83 0.46 -16.21 25.44
N SER A 84 0.13 -15.21 24.63
CA SER A 84 0.78 -13.89 24.63
C SER A 84 0.79 -13.24 26.01
N GLU A 85 -0.28 -13.43 26.78
CA GLU A 85 -0.35 -12.92 28.16
C GLU A 85 0.78 -13.44 29.05
N LEU A 86 1.29 -14.65 28.79
CA LEU A 86 2.31 -15.28 29.64
C LEU A 86 3.72 -14.75 29.39
N TRP A 87 4.07 -14.38 28.15
CA TRP A 87 5.42 -13.96 27.81
C TRP A 87 5.55 -12.45 27.58
N VAL A 88 4.44 -11.76 27.27
CA VAL A 88 4.41 -10.29 27.17
C VAL A 88 4.34 -9.65 28.57
N PHE A 89 3.38 -10.06 29.42
CA PHE A 89 3.24 -9.44 30.75
C PHE A 89 4.31 -9.86 31.77
N ASN A 90 4.90 -11.06 31.64
CA ASN A 90 5.99 -11.47 32.54
C ASN A 90 7.27 -10.65 32.31
N LYS A 91 7.49 -10.16 31.08
CA LYS A 91 8.58 -9.23 30.77
C LYS A 91 8.35 -7.85 31.40
N GLY A 92 7.12 -7.32 31.32
CA GLY A 92 6.73 -6.08 32.02
C GLY A 92 6.92 -6.17 33.54
N ARG A 93 6.61 -7.33 34.14
CA ARG A 93 6.89 -7.59 35.57
C ARG A 93 8.38 -7.68 35.90
N ALA A 94 9.18 -8.32 35.05
CA ALA A 94 10.64 -8.42 35.26
C ALA A 94 11.32 -7.04 35.23
N LEU A 95 10.86 -6.11 34.39
CA LEU A 95 11.37 -4.74 34.31
C LEU A 95 11.00 -3.90 35.55
N LEU A 96 9.80 -4.10 36.11
CA LEU A 96 9.37 -3.44 37.35
C LEU A 96 10.13 -3.94 38.59
N ASP A 97 10.52 -5.22 38.60
CA ASP A 97 11.29 -5.82 39.69
C ASP A 97 12.78 -5.39 39.66
N GLU A 98 13.35 -5.09 38.49
CA GLU A 98 14.70 -4.50 38.38
C GLU A 98 14.76 -3.03 38.84
N HIS A 99 13.67 -2.26 38.69
CA HIS A 99 13.62 -0.85 39.12
C HIS A 99 13.24 -0.64 40.59
N SER A 100 12.87 -1.70 41.33
CA SER A 100 12.51 -1.64 42.75
C SER A 100 13.62 -2.12 43.71
N GLY A 101 14.87 -2.15 43.24
CA GLY A 101 16.08 -2.49 44.02
C GLY A 101 16.65 -1.40 44.93
N VAL A 102 15.85 -0.45 45.44
CA VAL A 102 16.33 0.51 46.46
C VAL A 102 16.02 -0.04 47.86
N VAL A 103 17.03 -0.68 48.45
CA VAL A 103 17.05 -1.01 49.89
C VAL A 103 17.02 0.27 50.71
N GLY A 104 15.84 0.61 51.23
CA GLY A 104 15.67 1.64 52.26
C GLY A 104 16.13 1.13 53.63
N PRO A 105 16.92 1.89 54.41
CA PRO A 105 17.33 1.50 55.74
C PRO A 105 16.18 1.76 56.73
N GLY A 106 15.45 0.73 57.13
CA GLY A 106 14.41 0.85 58.14
C GLY A 106 13.64 -0.44 58.34
N GLY A 107 13.99 -1.18 59.39
CA GLY A 107 13.41 -2.48 59.68
C GLY A 107 11.93 -2.45 60.02
N ALA A 108 11.19 -3.37 59.42
CA ALA A 108 10.07 -4.09 60.02
C ALA A 108 9.90 -5.41 59.27
N VAL A 109 10.12 -6.51 59.97
CA VAL A 109 9.93 -7.88 59.46
C VAL A 109 8.42 -8.11 59.33
N LEU A 110 7.91 -8.13 58.10
CA LEU A 110 6.63 -8.78 57.80
C LEU A 110 6.91 -10.27 57.59
N GLU A 111 6.26 -11.08 58.42
CA GLU A 111 6.40 -12.53 58.47
C GLU A 111 6.23 -13.17 57.09
N ARG A 112 7.29 -13.85 56.67
CA ARG A 112 7.40 -14.61 55.43
C ARG A 112 6.59 -15.89 55.59
N ASN A 113 5.37 -15.91 55.04
CA ASN A 113 4.65 -17.16 54.80
C ASN A 113 5.48 -18.02 53.85
N ALA A 114 5.99 -19.13 54.37
CA ALA A 114 6.89 -20.08 53.72
C ALA A 114 6.14 -21.02 52.75
N SER A 115 5.57 -20.46 51.67
CA SER A 115 4.89 -21.24 50.61
C SER A 115 5.12 -20.68 49.19
N LEU A 116 6.34 -20.20 48.90
CA LEU A 116 6.73 -19.66 47.58
C LEU A 116 8.13 -20.16 47.18
N ASP A 117 8.33 -21.47 47.17
CA ASP A 117 9.58 -22.09 46.71
C ASP A 117 9.59 -22.42 45.20
N ASN A 118 8.72 -21.77 44.43
CA ASN A 118 8.65 -21.91 42.96
C ASN A 118 9.01 -20.62 42.18
N VAL A 119 9.53 -19.57 42.83
CA VAL A 119 9.74 -18.25 42.19
C VAL A 119 11.22 -17.93 41.88
N LEU A 120 12.15 -18.82 42.19
CA LEU A 120 13.59 -18.59 41.95
C LEU A 120 14.08 -19.09 40.58
N ASP A 121 13.36 -18.82 39.50
CA ASP A 121 13.94 -18.97 38.17
C ASP A 121 13.47 -17.95 37.14
N THR A 122 13.54 -16.66 37.52
CA THR A 122 13.40 -15.50 36.63
C THR A 122 14.33 -15.59 35.40
N SER A 123 15.45 -16.32 35.54
CA SER A 123 16.41 -16.57 34.45
C SER A 123 15.91 -17.57 33.41
N LYS A 124 15.11 -18.57 33.80
CA LYS A 124 14.50 -19.55 32.88
C LYS A 124 13.25 -18.99 32.22
N THR A 125 12.45 -18.18 32.92
CA THR A 125 11.29 -17.51 32.32
C THR A 125 11.71 -16.44 31.32
N SER A 126 12.69 -15.58 31.63
CA SER A 126 13.23 -14.60 30.68
C SER A 126 13.82 -15.24 29.41
N LYS A 127 14.51 -16.38 29.54
CA LYS A 127 14.98 -17.17 28.38
C LYS A 127 13.85 -17.82 27.59
N HIS A 128 12.79 -18.28 28.27
CA HIS A 128 11.61 -18.84 27.62
C HIS A 128 10.86 -17.76 26.83
N ASP A 129 10.69 -16.57 27.40
CA ASP A 129 10.00 -15.45 26.77
C ASP A 129 10.79 -14.92 25.56
N HIS A 130 12.11 -14.72 25.69
CA HIS A 130 12.97 -14.34 24.54
C HIS A 130 12.95 -15.39 23.41
N ASN A 131 12.77 -16.66 23.76
CA ASN A 131 12.61 -17.74 22.78
C ASN A 131 11.26 -17.64 22.04
N GLU A 132 10.18 -17.20 22.69
CA GLU A 132 8.88 -16.99 22.01
C GLU A 132 8.93 -15.83 21.01
N TYR A 133 9.48 -14.66 21.38
CA TYR A 133 9.67 -13.55 20.43
C TYR A 133 10.47 -14.01 19.20
N LYS A 134 11.57 -14.73 19.42
CA LYS A 134 12.41 -15.25 18.33
C LYS A 134 11.67 -16.24 17.44
N LYS A 135 10.88 -17.16 18.02
CA LYS A 135 10.07 -18.12 17.25
C LYS A 135 9.05 -17.42 16.37
N ILE A 136 8.30 -16.45 16.92
CA ILE A 136 7.29 -15.70 16.17
C ILE A 136 7.95 -14.92 15.03
N LYS A 137 9.08 -14.26 15.31
CA LYS A 137 9.88 -13.56 14.31
C LYS A 137 10.27 -14.45 13.14
N GLU A 138 10.87 -15.62 13.43
CA GLU A 138 11.29 -16.57 12.40
C GLU A 138 10.11 -17.09 11.57
N ILE A 139 8.94 -17.30 12.20
CA ILE A 139 7.71 -17.71 11.49
C ILE A 139 7.24 -16.60 10.53
N LEU A 140 7.16 -15.35 11.00
CA LEU A 140 6.74 -14.21 10.17
C LEU A 140 7.68 -13.98 9.00
N GLU A 141 9.01 -14.02 9.23
CA GLU A 141 10.01 -13.90 8.17
C GLU A 141 9.89 -15.03 7.12
N ARG A 142 9.64 -16.28 7.55
CA ARG A 142 9.38 -17.39 6.62
C ARG A 142 8.12 -17.16 5.79
N MET A 143 7.04 -16.67 6.40
CA MET A 143 5.77 -16.38 5.72
C MET A 143 5.92 -15.21 4.72
N ILE A 144 6.64 -14.15 5.08
CA ILE A 144 6.97 -13.03 4.18
C ILE A 144 7.80 -13.53 2.99
N LYS A 145 8.82 -14.34 3.26
CA LYS A 145 9.64 -14.96 2.22
C LYS A 145 8.79 -15.82 1.27
N TYR A 146 7.82 -16.56 1.80
CA TYR A 146 6.90 -17.33 0.98
C TYR A 146 6.02 -16.43 0.09
N CYS A 147 5.53 -15.29 0.60
CA CYS A 147 4.77 -14.30 -0.18
C CYS A 147 5.60 -13.62 -1.29
N THR A 148 6.91 -13.45 -1.10
CA THR A 148 7.78 -12.69 -2.01
C THR A 148 8.57 -13.57 -2.98
N GLN A 149 9.08 -14.70 -2.52
CA GLN A 149 9.98 -15.58 -3.27
C GLN A 149 9.31 -16.91 -3.68
N GLY A 150 8.28 -17.37 -2.95
CA GLY A 150 7.67 -18.70 -3.13
C GLY A 150 8.68 -19.83 -2.87
N ASN A 151 8.40 -21.03 -3.39
CA ASN A 151 9.31 -22.19 -3.27
C ASN A 151 10.52 -22.15 -4.21
N SER A 152 10.47 -21.32 -5.25
CA SER A 152 11.54 -21.19 -6.24
C SER A 152 12.53 -20.13 -5.77
N GLY A 153 13.59 -20.57 -5.08
CA GLY A 153 14.62 -19.72 -4.47
C GLY A 153 15.50 -18.88 -5.43
N ALA A 154 14.99 -18.43 -6.57
CA ALA A 154 15.72 -17.53 -7.46
C ALA A 154 14.76 -16.70 -8.33
N GLY A 155 14.85 -15.37 -8.19
CA GLY A 155 14.88 -14.52 -9.39
C GLY A 155 13.87 -13.39 -9.53
N ASP A 156 12.81 -13.26 -8.73
CA ASP A 156 11.88 -12.13 -8.94
C ASP A 156 11.06 -11.77 -7.69
N THR A 157 11.56 -10.82 -6.91
CA THR A 157 10.90 -10.25 -5.73
C THR A 157 9.72 -9.34 -6.06
N GLY A 158 9.42 -9.12 -7.36
CA GLY A 158 8.34 -8.25 -7.82
C GLY A 158 7.10 -8.97 -8.35
N ARG A 159 7.14 -10.31 -8.51
CA ARG A 159 6.04 -11.04 -9.16
C ARG A 159 4.85 -11.23 -8.23
N ARG A 160 3.65 -10.92 -8.70
CA ARG A 160 2.38 -11.14 -7.96
C ARG A 160 2.16 -12.64 -7.69
N ARG A 161 2.52 -13.13 -6.50
CA ARG A 161 2.44 -14.52 -6.05
C ARG A 161 1.02 -14.92 -5.62
N ARG A 162 0.08 -14.84 -6.56
CA ARG A 162 -1.37 -15.06 -6.31
C ARG A 162 -1.72 -16.49 -5.87
N HIS A 163 -0.87 -17.48 -6.15
CA HIS A 163 -1.11 -18.87 -5.73
C HIS A 163 -0.74 -19.07 -4.26
N GLU A 164 0.45 -18.60 -3.87
CA GLU A 164 1.01 -18.63 -2.53
C GLU A 164 0.15 -17.81 -1.55
N GLN A 165 -0.24 -16.60 -1.96
CA GLN A 165 -1.18 -15.75 -1.20
C GLN A 165 -2.55 -16.41 -1.00
N ARG A 166 -3.02 -17.20 -1.98
CA ARG A 166 -4.29 -17.94 -1.88
C ARG A 166 -4.18 -19.08 -0.88
N LEU A 167 -3.05 -19.80 -0.87
CA LEU A 167 -2.76 -20.83 0.13
C LEU A 167 -2.79 -20.26 1.54
N LEU A 168 -2.07 -19.15 1.78
CA LEU A 168 -2.07 -18.47 3.08
C LEU A 168 -3.46 -17.99 3.51
N ARG A 169 -4.25 -17.48 2.55
CA ARG A 169 -5.64 -17.07 2.82
C ARG A 169 -6.47 -18.27 3.24
N ASN A 170 -6.43 -19.36 2.48
CA ASN A 170 -7.29 -20.51 2.71
C ASN A 170 -6.93 -21.27 4.01
N ILE A 171 -5.65 -21.25 4.40
CA ILE A 171 -5.21 -21.78 5.69
C ILE A 171 -5.69 -20.87 6.84
N GLY A 172 -5.82 -19.56 6.60
CA GLY A 172 -6.30 -18.61 7.61
C GLY A 172 -5.20 -17.89 8.39
N VAL A 173 -3.97 -17.81 7.84
CA VAL A 173 -2.82 -17.19 8.50
C VAL A 173 -3.09 -15.73 8.88
N HIS A 174 -3.76 -14.99 8.00
CA HIS A 174 -4.13 -13.58 8.22
C HIS A 174 -4.94 -13.36 9.51
N ASN A 175 -5.81 -14.30 9.92
CA ASN A 175 -6.60 -14.15 11.14
C ASN A 175 -5.69 -14.13 12.37
N THR A 176 -4.77 -15.10 12.48
CA THR A 176 -3.83 -15.17 13.61
C THR A 176 -2.87 -13.99 13.63
N VAL A 177 -2.48 -13.46 12.46
CA VAL A 177 -1.66 -12.23 12.40
C VAL A 177 -2.46 -11.01 12.86
N LEU A 178 -3.75 -10.90 12.53
CA LEU A 178 -4.62 -9.84 13.06
C LEU A 178 -4.83 -9.97 14.57
N ASP A 179 -4.90 -11.19 15.10
CA ASP A 179 -4.97 -11.43 16.54
C ASP A 179 -3.66 -11.00 17.23
N LEU A 180 -2.50 -11.26 16.61
CA LEU A 180 -1.18 -10.82 17.10
C LEU A 180 -1.09 -9.28 17.21
N LEU A 181 -1.66 -8.54 16.26
CA LEU A 181 -1.66 -7.07 16.29
C LEU A 181 -2.50 -6.48 17.44
N GLN A 182 -3.45 -7.25 17.98
CA GLN A 182 -4.34 -6.83 19.07
C GLN A 182 -3.79 -7.20 20.45
N VAL A 183 -2.61 -7.84 20.52
CA VAL A 183 -1.99 -8.21 21.79
C VAL A 183 -1.59 -6.93 22.55
N PRO A 184 -2.10 -6.73 23.78
CA PRO A 184 -1.70 -5.59 24.59
C PRO A 184 -0.23 -5.70 24.97
N HIS A 185 0.53 -4.63 24.77
CA HIS A 185 1.97 -4.57 25.02
C HIS A 185 2.37 -3.16 25.48
N ASP A 186 3.53 -3.06 26.11
CA ASP A 186 4.11 -1.77 26.51
C ASP A 186 4.69 -1.05 25.28
N GLU A 187 4.49 0.26 25.17
CA GLU A 187 4.98 1.08 24.04
C GLU A 187 6.52 1.08 23.91
N ASP A 188 7.24 0.75 24.98
CA ASP A 188 8.71 0.66 25.00
C ASP A 188 9.25 -0.76 24.70
N ASP A 189 8.38 -1.74 24.42
CA ASP A 189 8.83 -3.10 24.09
C ASP A 189 9.33 -3.20 22.63
N ALA A 190 10.60 -2.85 22.44
CA ALA A 190 11.29 -2.93 21.15
C ALA A 190 11.20 -4.31 20.47
N ALA A 191 11.09 -5.41 21.23
CA ALA A 191 10.95 -6.74 20.66
C ALA A 191 9.55 -6.97 20.09
N MET A 192 8.51 -6.50 20.79
CA MET A 192 7.14 -6.53 20.28
C MET A 192 6.97 -5.60 19.08
N ASP A 193 7.58 -4.42 19.12
CA ASP A 193 7.59 -3.48 18.00
C ASP A 193 8.15 -4.09 16.71
N GLU A 194 9.23 -4.87 16.82
CA GLU A 194 9.81 -5.61 15.69
C GLU A 194 8.84 -6.67 15.16
N LEU A 195 8.17 -7.42 16.05
CA LEU A 195 7.17 -8.42 15.63
C LEU A 195 5.99 -7.77 14.92
N LEU A 196 5.49 -6.66 15.44
CA LEU A 196 4.43 -5.89 14.80
C LEU A 196 4.89 -5.36 13.45
N ALA A 197 6.16 -4.96 13.30
CA ALA A 197 6.68 -4.47 12.02
C ALA A 197 6.62 -5.57 10.96
N LEU A 198 7.06 -6.78 11.32
CA LEU A 198 6.99 -7.97 10.48
C LEU A 198 5.54 -8.39 10.18
N ALA A 199 4.63 -8.29 11.16
CA ALA A 199 3.21 -8.58 10.95
C ALA A 199 2.61 -7.61 9.90
N HIS A 200 2.90 -6.32 9.99
CA HIS A 200 2.46 -5.34 9.00
C HIS A 200 3.08 -5.57 7.62
N GLU A 201 4.37 -5.91 7.56
CA GLU A 201 5.06 -6.26 6.31
C GLU A 201 4.44 -7.50 5.66
N PHE A 202 4.16 -8.54 6.45
CA PHE A 202 3.44 -9.73 5.98
C PHE A 202 2.09 -9.36 5.38
N LEU A 203 1.28 -8.54 6.07
CA LEU A 203 -0.04 -8.13 5.58
C LEU A 203 0.06 -7.31 4.28
N GLN A 204 1.06 -6.44 4.15
CA GLN A 204 1.32 -5.69 2.92
C GLN A 204 1.61 -6.64 1.74
N HIS A 205 2.47 -7.65 1.94
CA HIS A 205 2.76 -8.66 0.92
C HIS A 205 1.60 -9.62 0.66
N PHE A 206 0.78 -9.92 1.67
CA PHE A 206 -0.41 -10.75 1.55
C PHE A 206 -1.47 -10.10 0.64
N CYS A 207 -1.58 -8.77 0.67
CA CYS A 207 -2.49 -7.98 -0.17
C CYS A 207 -1.94 -7.65 -1.56
N TYR A 208 -0.62 -7.69 -1.75
CA TYR A 208 0.03 -7.21 -2.98
C TYR A 208 -0.54 -7.85 -4.26
N GLY A 209 -1.27 -7.05 -5.05
CA GLY A 209 -1.85 -7.44 -6.33
C GLY A 209 -2.96 -8.50 -6.25
N ASN A 210 -3.61 -8.65 -5.09
CA ASN A 210 -4.66 -9.66 -4.83
C ASN A 210 -5.94 -9.04 -4.24
N PRO A 211 -6.93 -8.73 -5.10
CA PRO A 211 -8.18 -8.07 -4.69
C PRO A 211 -9.00 -8.81 -3.63
N GLN A 212 -8.94 -10.15 -3.63
CA GLN A 212 -9.69 -10.95 -2.66
C GLN A 212 -9.09 -10.84 -1.25
N ASN A 213 -7.76 -10.79 -1.15
CA ASN A 213 -7.08 -10.65 0.13
C ASN A 213 -7.24 -9.23 0.68
N GLN A 214 -7.17 -8.22 -0.20
CA GLN A 214 -7.49 -6.84 0.14
C GLN A 214 -8.91 -6.68 0.69
N ALA A 215 -9.91 -7.30 0.06
CA ALA A 215 -11.29 -7.27 0.55
C ALA A 215 -11.48 -7.92 1.93
N ILE A 216 -10.63 -8.89 2.30
CA ILE A 216 -10.64 -9.48 3.64
C ILE A 216 -10.08 -8.50 4.67
N LEU A 217 -8.89 -7.92 4.42
CA LEU A 217 -8.30 -6.96 5.35
C LEU A 217 -9.12 -5.67 5.47
N HIS A 218 -9.79 -5.25 4.39
CA HIS A 218 -10.71 -4.11 4.41
C HIS A 218 -11.85 -4.27 5.42
N LYS A 219 -12.27 -5.51 5.75
CA LYS A 219 -13.29 -5.73 6.80
C LYS A 219 -12.78 -5.42 8.21
N HIS A 220 -11.46 -5.41 8.39
CA HIS A 220 -10.78 -5.13 9.64
C HIS A 220 -10.07 -3.77 9.61
N LEU A 221 -10.53 -2.86 8.74
CA LEU A 221 -9.85 -1.59 8.49
C LEU A 221 -9.69 -0.74 9.76
N ASP A 222 -10.67 -0.80 10.67
CA ASP A 222 -10.66 -0.08 11.94
C ASP A 222 -9.42 -0.37 12.80
N LEU A 223 -8.83 -1.57 12.70
CA LEU A 223 -7.58 -1.92 13.40
C LEU A 223 -6.37 -1.11 12.90
N PHE A 224 -6.43 -0.60 11.67
CA PHE A 224 -5.37 0.15 11.02
C PHE A 224 -5.65 1.65 10.95
N LEU A 225 -6.79 2.12 11.47
CA LEU A 225 -7.09 3.55 11.61
C LEU A 225 -6.47 4.14 12.89
N ASN A 226 -5.26 3.68 13.20
CA ASN A 226 -4.40 4.28 14.20
C ASN A 226 -3.45 5.25 13.50
N ALA A 227 -3.06 6.31 14.19
CA ALA A 227 -2.28 7.38 13.60
C ALA A 227 -0.77 7.04 13.44
N GLY A 228 -0.40 5.76 13.44
CA GLY A 228 0.96 5.32 13.19
C GLY A 228 1.30 5.24 11.69
N ILE A 229 2.56 5.51 11.36
CA ILE A 229 3.05 5.52 9.97
C ILE A 229 3.02 4.10 9.37
N ARG A 230 3.14 3.07 10.21
CA ARG A 230 3.17 1.66 9.80
C ARG A 230 1.80 1.20 9.33
N GLU A 231 0.78 1.57 10.08
CA GLU A 231 -0.63 1.34 9.80
C GLU A 231 -1.01 2.04 8.51
N ALA A 232 -0.59 3.29 8.32
CA ALA A 232 -0.79 4.02 7.07
C ALA A 232 -0.25 3.25 5.85
N LYS A 233 0.96 2.67 5.93
CA LYS A 233 1.52 1.85 4.85
C LYS A 233 0.72 0.57 4.59
N THR A 234 0.21 -0.07 5.63
CA THR A 234 -0.66 -1.25 5.48
C THR A 234 -1.99 -0.88 4.85
N VAL A 235 -2.60 0.24 5.25
CA VAL A 235 -3.82 0.75 4.61
C VAL A 235 -3.56 1.06 3.13
N CYS A 236 -2.44 1.71 2.77
CA CYS A 236 -2.06 1.90 1.36
C CYS A 236 -2.06 0.56 0.60
N ALA A 237 -1.46 -0.49 1.15
CA ALA A 237 -1.39 -1.80 0.50
C ALA A 237 -2.77 -2.48 0.34
N ILE A 238 -3.73 -2.22 1.24
CA ILE A 238 -5.10 -2.72 1.14
C ILE A 238 -5.82 -2.11 -0.08
N PHE A 239 -5.65 -0.81 -0.30
CA PHE A 239 -6.34 -0.09 -1.38
C PHE A 239 -5.60 -0.10 -2.73
N LYS A 240 -4.28 -0.32 -2.71
CA LYS A 240 -3.43 -0.26 -3.91
C LYS A 240 -3.92 -1.17 -5.05
N ASP A 241 -4.01 -0.60 -6.26
CA ASP A 241 -4.44 -1.29 -7.48
C ASP A 241 -5.83 -1.96 -7.37
N ASN A 242 -6.73 -1.46 -6.50
CA ASN A 242 -8.07 -2.02 -6.32
C ASN A 242 -9.18 -0.98 -6.48
N PRO A 243 -9.66 -0.76 -7.72
CA PRO A 243 -10.71 0.23 -7.99
C PRO A 243 -12.01 -0.02 -7.23
N SER A 244 -12.35 -1.28 -6.99
CA SER A 244 -13.60 -1.64 -6.30
C SER A 244 -13.61 -1.24 -4.83
N LEU A 245 -12.46 -1.34 -4.15
CA LEU A 245 -12.32 -0.89 -2.77
C LEU A 245 -12.17 0.62 -2.68
N CYS A 246 -11.40 1.23 -3.59
CA CYS A 246 -11.21 2.68 -3.60
C CYS A 246 -12.52 3.43 -3.92
N ALA A 247 -13.44 2.86 -4.71
CA ALA A 247 -14.75 3.43 -5.00
C ALA A 247 -15.82 3.11 -3.93
N HIS A 248 -15.47 2.42 -2.84
CA HIS A 248 -16.41 2.03 -1.80
C HIS A 248 -16.96 3.24 -1.04
N GLU A 249 -18.26 3.24 -0.77
CA GLU A 249 -18.97 4.41 -0.20
C GLU A 249 -18.53 4.75 1.23
N GLY A 250 -18.04 3.76 1.97
CA GLY A 250 -17.59 3.93 3.37
C GLY A 250 -16.23 4.62 3.54
N ASN A 251 -15.56 5.00 2.45
CA ASN A 251 -14.20 5.53 2.50
C ASN A 251 -14.09 6.96 3.07
N GLU A 252 -15.20 7.67 3.23
CA GLU A 252 -15.27 9.04 3.78
C GLU A 252 -14.59 9.14 5.15
N LYS A 253 -14.88 8.18 6.05
CA LYS A 253 -14.28 8.13 7.40
C LYS A 253 -12.77 7.93 7.36
N VAL A 254 -12.30 7.12 6.41
CA VAL A 254 -10.88 6.77 6.27
C VAL A 254 -10.11 7.99 5.77
N VAL A 255 -10.61 8.67 4.74
CA VAL A 255 -10.01 9.90 4.21
C VAL A 255 -9.96 10.98 5.29
N ALA A 256 -11.09 11.23 5.97
CA ALA A 256 -11.15 12.22 7.05
C ALA A 256 -10.15 11.90 8.19
N HIS A 257 -10.01 10.63 8.57
CA HIS A 257 -9.04 10.21 9.57
C HIS A 257 -7.59 10.52 9.16
N PHE A 258 -7.20 10.23 7.92
CA PHE A 258 -5.84 10.50 7.45
C PHE A 258 -5.56 11.99 7.30
N VAL A 259 -6.55 12.79 6.88
CA VAL A 259 -6.44 14.25 6.86
C VAL A 259 -6.25 14.79 8.28
N HIS A 260 -7.04 14.33 9.25
CA HIS A 260 -6.88 14.71 10.65
C HIS A 260 -5.54 14.25 11.27
N CYS A 261 -5.00 13.12 10.82
CA CYS A 261 -3.66 12.67 11.24
C CYS A 261 -2.56 13.62 10.76
N ILE A 262 -2.70 14.22 9.57
CA ILE A 262 -1.77 15.23 9.07
C ILE A 262 -1.83 16.49 9.94
N GLU A 263 -3.03 16.93 10.32
CA GLU A 263 -3.24 18.11 11.19
C GLU A 263 -2.66 17.89 12.60
N SER A 264 -2.97 16.75 13.22
CA SER A 264 -2.69 16.52 14.64
C SER A 264 -1.29 15.96 14.93
N ARG A 265 -0.75 15.11 14.05
CA ARG A 265 0.52 14.40 14.27
C ARG A 265 1.66 14.89 13.38
N GLY A 266 1.35 15.69 12.37
CA GLY A 266 2.34 16.33 11.53
C GLY A 266 2.33 15.85 10.07
N ARG A 267 3.05 16.62 9.26
CA ARG A 267 3.04 16.55 7.80
C ARG A 267 3.92 15.43 7.26
N HIS A 268 3.47 14.20 7.46
CA HIS A 268 4.17 13.02 6.95
C HIS A 268 3.69 12.62 5.54
N THR A 269 4.65 12.30 4.69
CA THR A 269 4.40 11.88 3.30
C THR A 269 3.66 10.55 3.17
N ALA A 270 3.70 9.71 4.21
CA ALA A 270 3.00 8.44 4.22
C ALA A 270 1.47 8.61 4.14
N TYR A 271 0.92 9.62 4.82
CA TYR A 271 -0.51 9.92 4.78
C TYR A 271 -0.93 10.46 3.40
N LEU A 272 -0.13 11.33 2.79
CA LEU A 272 -0.37 11.78 1.41
C LEU A 272 -0.32 10.63 0.40
N HIS A 273 0.58 9.67 0.59
CA HIS A 273 0.67 8.51 -0.28
C HIS A 273 -0.58 7.63 -0.21
N PHE A 274 -1.20 7.51 0.97
CA PHE A 274 -2.51 6.87 1.11
C PHE A 274 -3.58 7.61 0.29
N LEU A 275 -3.66 8.95 0.44
CA LEU A 275 -4.62 9.77 -0.31
C LEU A 275 -4.40 9.66 -1.82
N GLN A 276 -3.16 9.55 -2.29
CA GLN A 276 -2.88 9.29 -3.71
C GLN A 276 -3.39 7.91 -4.14
N THR A 277 -3.21 6.89 -3.29
CA THR A 277 -3.61 5.51 -3.57
C THR A 277 -5.13 5.33 -3.64
N ILE A 278 -5.91 6.08 -2.85
CA ILE A 278 -7.37 5.97 -2.89
C ILE A 278 -7.97 6.71 -4.10
N VAL A 279 -7.29 7.75 -4.58
CA VAL A 279 -7.70 8.56 -5.72
C VAL A 279 -7.40 7.86 -7.05
N HIS A 280 -6.28 7.15 -7.11
CA HIS A 280 -5.80 6.46 -8.30
C HIS A 280 -5.57 4.97 -8.03
N ALA A 281 -6.32 4.11 -8.72
CA ALA A 281 -6.18 2.66 -8.62
C ALA A 281 -5.94 2.05 -10.01
N ASP A 282 -4.78 1.41 -10.17
CA ASP A 282 -4.34 0.76 -11.42
C ASP A 282 -4.30 1.75 -12.60
N THR A 283 -5.29 1.72 -13.49
CA THR A 283 -5.39 2.64 -14.64
C THR A 283 -6.59 3.58 -14.52
N GLN A 284 -7.31 3.54 -13.40
CA GLN A 284 -8.57 4.25 -13.20
C GLN A 284 -8.44 5.34 -12.16
N TYR A 285 -8.99 6.50 -12.49
CA TYR A 285 -9.17 7.63 -11.58
C TYR A 285 -10.60 7.60 -11.04
N ILE A 286 -10.73 7.65 -9.72
CA ILE A 286 -12.02 7.42 -9.06
C ILE A 286 -12.59 8.77 -8.64
N ARG A 287 -13.49 9.31 -9.47
CA ARG A 287 -14.04 10.68 -9.31
C ARG A 287 -14.60 10.95 -7.91
N ARG A 288 -15.34 9.99 -7.34
CA ARG A 288 -15.85 10.11 -5.96
C ARG A 288 -14.72 10.29 -4.94
N SER A 289 -13.67 9.49 -5.03
CA SER A 289 -12.52 9.57 -4.11
C SER A 289 -11.73 10.85 -4.32
N GLN A 290 -11.60 11.32 -5.56
CA GLN A 290 -11.01 12.63 -5.89
C GLN A 290 -11.76 13.77 -5.21
N ASP A 291 -13.09 13.79 -5.36
CA ASP A 291 -13.94 14.83 -4.78
C ASP A 291 -13.87 14.82 -3.24
N LEU A 292 -13.91 13.63 -2.64
CA LEU A 292 -13.81 13.46 -1.18
C LEU A 292 -12.47 13.93 -0.63
N VAL A 293 -11.36 13.49 -1.23
CA VAL A 293 -10.01 13.91 -0.79
C VAL A 293 -9.84 15.41 -0.96
N MET A 294 -10.30 15.98 -2.09
CA MET A 294 -10.22 17.41 -2.33
C MET A 294 -11.04 18.21 -1.31
N GLN A 295 -12.26 17.77 -0.99
CA GLN A 295 -13.12 18.43 -0.02
C GLN A 295 -12.49 18.43 1.38
N GLU A 296 -12.03 17.28 1.87
CA GLU A 296 -11.44 17.17 3.21
C GLU A 296 -10.14 17.97 3.32
N MET A 297 -9.28 17.97 2.30
CA MET A 297 -8.06 18.78 2.30
C MET A 297 -8.33 20.29 2.29
N VAL A 298 -9.34 20.75 1.55
CA VAL A 298 -9.74 22.16 1.54
C VAL A 298 -10.36 22.55 2.89
N ASN A 299 -11.11 21.66 3.53
CA ASN A 299 -11.68 21.90 4.87
C ASN A 299 -10.58 22.04 5.94
N ALA A 300 -9.53 21.24 5.84
CA ALA A 300 -8.36 21.30 6.73
C ALA A 300 -7.50 22.56 6.54
N GLY A 301 -7.58 23.21 5.36
CA GLY A 301 -6.90 24.48 5.10
C GLY A 301 -5.37 24.38 5.20
N GLU A 302 -4.74 25.41 5.78
CA GLU A 302 -3.27 25.59 5.81
C GLU A 302 -2.52 24.53 6.64
N ASP A 303 -3.22 23.81 7.53
CA ASP A 303 -2.62 22.74 8.33
C ASP A 303 -2.14 21.59 7.44
N VAL A 304 -2.90 21.30 6.37
CA VAL A 304 -2.61 20.25 5.38
C VAL A 304 -2.07 20.83 4.07
N LEU A 305 -2.67 21.92 3.59
CA LEU A 305 -2.35 22.58 2.32
C LEU A 305 -1.25 23.62 2.50
N VAL A 306 0.00 23.22 2.29
CA VAL A 306 1.16 24.09 2.43
C VAL A 306 1.62 24.59 1.08
N PHE A 307 1.32 25.87 0.80
CA PHE A 307 1.79 26.56 -0.40
C PHE A 307 2.75 27.70 -0.05
N TYR A 308 3.65 28.02 -0.98
CA TYR A 308 4.70 29.03 -0.80
C TYR A 308 4.44 30.22 -1.74
N ASN A 309 3.26 30.83 -1.60
CA ASN A 309 2.73 31.82 -2.56
C ASN A 309 3.21 33.25 -2.27
N ASP A 310 3.54 33.58 -1.03
CA ASP A 310 4.08 34.90 -0.70
C ASP A 310 5.60 34.96 -0.92
N LYS A 311 6.14 36.18 -1.06
CA LYS A 311 7.56 36.37 -1.37
C LYS A 311 8.49 35.77 -0.31
N VAL A 312 8.11 35.76 0.97
CA VAL A 312 8.95 35.24 2.05
C VAL A 312 8.98 33.72 2.01
N SER A 313 7.79 33.10 1.94
CA SER A 313 7.66 31.64 1.85
C SER A 313 8.27 31.10 0.56
N PHE A 314 8.12 31.78 -0.57
CA PHE A 314 8.76 31.41 -1.84
C PHE A 314 10.29 31.40 -1.73
N ASN A 315 10.89 32.46 -1.16
CA ASN A 315 12.35 32.50 -0.98
C ASN A 315 12.85 31.39 -0.03
N TYR A 316 12.08 31.08 1.01
CA TYR A 316 12.37 29.96 1.90
C TYR A 316 12.31 28.61 1.15
N PHE A 317 11.32 28.43 0.27
CA PHE A 317 11.20 27.22 -0.55
C PHE A 317 12.38 27.03 -1.50
N ILE A 318 12.83 28.11 -2.15
CA ILE A 318 14.07 28.11 -2.96
C ILE A 318 15.29 27.78 -2.11
N GLN A 319 15.39 28.30 -0.89
CA GLN A 319 16.50 27.98 0.01
C GLN A 319 16.54 26.47 0.35
N MET A 320 15.38 25.84 0.59
CA MET A 320 15.31 24.40 0.80
C MET A 320 15.78 23.60 -0.42
N MET A 321 15.47 24.05 -1.64
CA MET A 321 15.97 23.42 -2.87
C MET A 321 17.49 23.55 -3.02
N ARG A 322 18.05 24.73 -2.74
CA ARG A 322 19.50 24.94 -2.74
C ARG A 322 20.18 24.05 -1.69
N GLN A 323 19.57 23.89 -0.52
CA GLN A 323 20.08 22.98 0.50
C GLN A 323 20.10 21.53 0.00
N PHE A 324 19.03 21.06 -0.65
CA PHE A 324 18.99 19.73 -1.25
C PHE A 324 20.08 19.55 -2.31
N GLN A 325 20.30 20.53 -3.19
CA GLN A 325 21.36 20.48 -4.20
C GLN A 325 22.76 20.38 -3.57
N ASN A 326 22.99 21.03 -2.43
CA ASN A 326 24.29 21.03 -1.76
C ASN A 326 24.54 19.80 -0.88
N THR A 327 23.50 19.27 -0.24
CA THR A 327 23.62 18.20 0.78
C THR A 327 23.21 16.82 0.26
N GLY A 328 22.41 16.76 -0.81
CA GLY A 328 21.78 15.53 -1.30
C GLY A 328 20.63 15.02 -0.41
N GLU A 329 20.39 15.64 0.75
CA GLU A 329 19.31 15.26 1.66
C GLU A 329 18.10 16.18 1.48
N MET A 330 16.96 15.60 1.12
CA MET A 330 15.74 16.36 0.86
C MET A 330 15.01 16.68 2.17
N PRO A 331 14.78 17.95 2.51
CA PRO A 331 14.00 18.34 3.68
C PRO A 331 12.60 17.72 3.65
N GLU A 332 12.08 17.31 4.81
CA GLU A 332 10.74 16.68 4.88
C GLU A 332 9.63 17.63 4.39
N ALA A 333 9.73 18.92 4.68
CA ALA A 333 8.80 19.94 4.19
C ALA A 333 8.80 20.06 2.65
N LEU A 334 9.96 19.95 2.01
CA LEU A 334 10.09 19.95 0.56
C LEU A 334 9.48 18.67 -0.03
N ARG A 335 9.79 17.51 0.55
CA ARG A 335 9.24 16.21 0.14
C ARG A 335 7.71 16.19 0.28
N TYR A 336 7.18 16.74 1.38
CA TYR A 336 5.75 16.85 1.63
C TYR A 336 5.07 17.72 0.56
N HIS A 337 5.62 18.90 0.26
CA HIS A 337 5.07 19.79 -0.75
C HIS A 337 5.08 19.15 -2.15
N ILE A 338 6.15 18.47 -2.55
CA ILE A 338 6.20 17.73 -3.83
C ILE A 338 5.09 16.67 -3.89
N GLN A 339 4.91 15.90 -2.80
CA GLN A 339 3.86 14.88 -2.76
C GLN A 339 2.44 15.48 -2.72
N LEU A 340 2.29 16.65 -2.10
CA LEU A 340 1.03 17.40 -2.09
C LEU A 340 0.65 17.83 -3.51
N VAL A 341 1.58 18.43 -4.26
CA VAL A 341 1.34 18.83 -5.66
C VAL A 341 1.04 17.61 -6.54
N LYS A 342 1.75 16.49 -6.35
CA LYS A 342 1.44 15.23 -7.05
C LYS A 342 0.05 14.70 -6.70
N LEU A 343 -0.38 14.78 -5.44
CA LEU A 343 -1.72 14.39 -5.02
C LEU A 343 -2.80 15.26 -5.68
N LEU A 344 -2.65 16.59 -5.66
CA LEU A 344 -3.58 17.50 -6.32
C LEU A 344 -3.67 17.22 -7.82
N THR A 345 -2.53 16.92 -8.46
CA THR A 345 -2.48 16.46 -9.86
C THR A 345 -3.31 15.19 -10.06
N CYS A 346 -3.15 14.19 -9.18
CA CYS A 346 -3.96 12.96 -9.24
C CYS A 346 -5.45 13.22 -9.03
N CYS A 347 -5.83 14.25 -8.26
CA CYS A 347 -7.22 14.66 -8.08
C CYS A 347 -7.84 15.25 -9.35
N THR A 348 -7.08 15.95 -10.19
CA THR A 348 -7.59 16.55 -11.44
C THR A 348 -7.54 15.62 -12.64
N MET A 349 -6.69 14.59 -12.60
CA MET A 349 -6.60 13.57 -13.65
C MET A 349 -7.95 12.90 -13.92
N GLY A 350 -8.23 12.60 -15.18
CA GLY A 350 -9.53 12.07 -15.59
C GLY A 350 -10.60 13.15 -15.81
N LYS A 351 -10.19 14.41 -15.93
CA LYS A 351 -11.03 15.57 -16.27
C LYS A 351 -12.13 15.78 -15.25
N ASN A 352 -11.74 16.13 -14.03
CA ASN A 352 -12.67 16.37 -12.94
C ASN A 352 -12.81 17.88 -12.66
N VAL A 353 -13.77 18.52 -13.34
CA VAL A 353 -14.06 19.96 -13.25
C VAL A 353 -14.12 20.50 -11.82
N TYR A 354 -14.76 19.77 -10.90
CA TYR A 354 -14.89 20.24 -9.51
C TYR A 354 -13.52 20.43 -8.88
N THR A 355 -12.66 19.42 -8.99
CA THR A 355 -11.30 19.46 -8.45
C THR A 355 -10.40 20.43 -9.22
N GLU A 356 -10.57 20.55 -10.54
CA GLU A 356 -9.83 21.50 -11.38
C GLU A 356 -10.07 22.95 -10.91
N ILE A 357 -11.34 23.35 -10.76
CA ILE A 357 -11.72 24.71 -10.30
C ILE A 357 -11.12 25.01 -8.92
N LYS A 358 -11.18 24.03 -8.00
CA LYS A 358 -10.61 24.19 -6.66
C LYS A 358 -9.09 24.31 -6.72
N CYS A 359 -8.42 23.48 -7.52
CA CYS A 359 -6.98 23.52 -7.71
C CYS A 359 -6.50 24.84 -8.32
N HIS A 360 -7.27 25.46 -9.24
CA HIS A 360 -6.95 26.79 -9.78
C HIS A 360 -6.89 27.88 -8.71
N SER A 361 -7.75 27.78 -7.68
CA SER A 361 -7.75 28.74 -6.57
C SER A 361 -6.61 28.52 -5.57
N LEU A 362 -6.09 27.29 -5.47
CA LEU A 362 -5.02 26.94 -4.55
C LEU A 362 -3.64 27.26 -5.10
N LEU A 363 -3.41 26.95 -6.39
CA LEU A 363 -2.13 27.14 -7.06
C LEU A 363 -2.34 27.81 -8.44
N PRO A 364 -2.30 29.16 -8.49
CA PRO A 364 -2.50 29.92 -9.72
C PRO A 364 -1.41 29.69 -10.77
N LEU A 365 -1.75 29.94 -12.04
CA LEU A 365 -0.85 29.77 -13.18
C LEU A 365 0.44 30.61 -13.05
N ASP A 366 0.34 31.83 -12.53
CA ASP A 366 1.50 32.71 -12.31
C ASP A 366 2.53 32.07 -11.37
N ASP A 367 2.08 31.49 -10.25
CA ASP A 367 2.96 30.88 -9.26
C ASP A 367 3.63 29.62 -9.81
N ILE A 368 2.91 28.86 -10.64
CA ILE A 368 3.45 27.67 -11.33
C ILE A 368 4.56 28.07 -12.31
N VAL A 369 4.31 29.05 -13.17
CA VAL A 369 5.28 29.50 -14.17
C VAL A 369 6.51 30.11 -13.49
N ASN A 370 6.30 30.92 -12.45
CA ASN A 370 7.39 31.49 -11.66
C ASN A 370 8.25 30.40 -11.01
N MET A 371 7.64 29.32 -10.50
CA MET A 371 8.38 28.20 -9.92
C MET A 371 9.18 27.41 -10.97
N ILE A 372 8.55 27.04 -12.08
CA ILE A 372 9.20 26.22 -13.13
C ILE A 372 10.35 26.97 -13.79
N THR A 373 10.20 28.28 -14.01
CA THR A 373 11.23 29.12 -14.66
C THR A 373 12.35 29.57 -13.71
N HIS A 374 12.24 29.30 -12.41
CA HIS A 374 13.28 29.67 -11.45
C HIS A 374 14.54 28.83 -11.65
N ARG A 375 15.72 29.46 -11.64
CA ARG A 375 17.01 28.80 -11.93
C ARG A 375 17.38 27.70 -10.94
N ASP A 376 17.02 27.87 -9.67
CA ASP A 376 17.31 26.90 -8.61
C ASP A 376 16.21 25.84 -8.43
N CYS A 377 15.25 25.77 -9.36
CA CYS A 377 14.18 24.77 -9.32
C CYS A 377 14.73 23.38 -9.61
N ILE A 378 14.58 22.46 -8.66
CA ILE A 378 15.08 21.08 -8.79
C ILE A 378 14.17 20.23 -9.69
N PRO A 379 14.70 19.19 -10.37
CA PRO A 379 13.93 18.34 -11.28
C PRO A 379 12.66 17.74 -10.65
N GLU A 380 12.69 17.35 -9.37
CA GLU A 380 11.58 16.72 -8.66
C GLU A 380 10.39 17.68 -8.44
N VAL A 381 10.69 18.95 -8.15
CA VAL A 381 9.67 20.00 -8.04
C VAL A 381 9.14 20.33 -9.42
N LYS A 382 10.04 20.48 -10.41
CA LYS A 382 9.67 20.77 -11.79
C LYS A 382 8.76 19.70 -12.38
N GLU A 383 9.06 18.42 -12.16
CA GLU A 383 8.22 17.29 -12.58
C GLU A 383 6.81 17.38 -11.99
N ALA A 384 6.69 17.63 -10.67
CA ALA A 384 5.40 17.74 -10.00
C ALA A 384 4.58 18.93 -10.51
N TYR A 385 5.19 20.11 -10.64
CA TYR A 385 4.53 21.33 -11.12
C TYR A 385 4.15 21.25 -12.60
N VAL A 386 4.98 20.65 -13.45
CA VAL A 386 4.66 20.40 -14.87
C VAL A 386 3.52 19.39 -14.99
N GLY A 387 3.53 18.33 -14.17
CA GLY A 387 2.42 17.38 -14.09
C GLY A 387 1.11 18.08 -13.73
N PHE A 388 1.15 18.95 -12.70
CA PHE A 388 0.02 19.75 -12.28
C PHE A 388 -0.46 20.71 -13.39
N LEU A 389 0.45 21.44 -14.03
CA LEU A 389 0.13 22.31 -15.17
C LEU A 389 -0.54 21.52 -16.30
N ASN A 390 -0.02 20.34 -16.61
CA ASN A 390 -0.56 19.51 -17.67
C ASN A 390 -1.99 19.06 -17.36
N HIS A 391 -2.24 18.47 -16.19
CA HIS A 391 -3.55 17.87 -15.88
C HIS A 391 -4.57 18.84 -15.27
N CYS A 392 -4.15 19.99 -14.76
CA CYS A 392 -5.05 20.98 -14.16
C CYS A 392 -5.33 22.16 -15.10
N TYR A 393 -4.50 22.42 -16.11
CA TYR A 393 -4.64 23.59 -16.97
C TYR A 393 -4.69 23.24 -18.48
N ILE A 394 -3.88 22.28 -18.95
CA ILE A 394 -3.78 21.96 -20.38
C ILE A 394 -4.78 20.87 -20.81
N ASP A 395 -4.80 19.73 -20.10
CA ASP A 395 -5.66 18.57 -20.36
C ASP A 395 -6.89 18.57 -19.44
N THR A 396 -7.60 19.70 -19.41
CA THR A 396 -8.79 19.93 -18.59
C THR A 396 -10.08 19.51 -19.30
N GLU A 397 -11.18 19.43 -18.55
CA GLU A 397 -12.52 19.27 -19.13
C GLU A 397 -12.97 20.56 -19.84
N VAL A 398 -12.65 21.72 -19.25
CA VAL A 398 -12.97 23.06 -19.79
C VAL A 398 -11.69 23.73 -20.30
N GLU A 399 -11.68 24.06 -21.58
CA GLU A 399 -10.53 24.69 -22.23
C GLU A 399 -10.21 26.06 -21.63
N MET A 400 -8.98 26.22 -21.14
CA MET A 400 -8.49 27.46 -20.55
C MET A 400 -7.84 28.36 -21.59
N LYS A 401 -8.61 29.32 -22.11
CA LYS A 401 -8.15 30.25 -23.16
C LYS A 401 -6.93 31.08 -22.75
N GLU A 402 -6.78 31.39 -21.46
CA GLU A 402 -5.70 32.23 -20.93
C GLU A 402 -4.31 31.63 -21.18
N ILE A 403 -4.20 30.29 -21.23
CA ILE A 403 -2.95 29.57 -21.53
C ILE A 403 -2.49 29.84 -22.96
N TYR A 404 -3.44 29.93 -23.89
CA TYR A 404 -3.17 30.11 -25.32
C TYR A 404 -3.07 31.58 -25.72
N SER A 405 -3.67 32.49 -24.96
CA SER A 405 -3.60 33.94 -25.22
C SER A 405 -2.42 34.63 -24.55
N SER A 406 -1.84 34.02 -23.51
CA SER A 406 -0.73 34.60 -22.74
C SER A 406 0.64 34.04 -23.18
N ASN A 407 1.71 34.78 -22.87
CA ASN A 407 3.09 34.38 -23.13
C ASN A 407 3.62 33.28 -22.18
N TYR A 408 2.80 32.78 -21.23
CA TYR A 408 3.21 31.79 -20.23
C TYR A 408 3.85 30.54 -20.85
N MET A 409 3.27 29.98 -21.91
CA MET A 409 3.82 28.80 -22.58
C MET A 409 5.19 29.10 -23.19
N TRP A 410 5.35 30.27 -23.82
CA TRP A 410 6.62 30.70 -24.38
C TRP A 410 7.69 30.92 -23.30
N ASP A 411 7.33 31.54 -22.18
CA ASP A 411 8.24 31.72 -21.04
C ASP A 411 8.69 30.37 -20.45
N LEU A 412 7.79 29.38 -20.35
CA LEU A 412 8.14 28.02 -19.92
C LEU A 412 9.10 27.34 -20.90
N PHE A 413 8.82 27.41 -22.21
CA PHE A 413 9.69 26.80 -23.22
C PHE A 413 11.06 27.47 -23.27
N GLU A 414 11.15 28.79 -23.35
CA GLU A 414 12.42 29.52 -23.49
C GLU A 414 13.24 29.54 -22.20
N ARG A 415 12.60 29.77 -21.04
CA ARG A 415 13.32 30.00 -19.78
C ARG A 415 13.54 28.74 -18.96
N SER A 416 12.75 27.69 -19.16
CA SER A 416 12.97 26.40 -18.49
C SER A 416 13.37 25.30 -19.46
N PHE A 417 12.44 24.80 -20.28
CA PHE A 417 12.63 23.53 -21.00
C PHE A 417 13.81 23.56 -21.96
N LEU A 418 14.06 24.68 -22.64
CA LEU A 418 15.19 24.85 -23.54
C LEU A 418 16.53 24.87 -22.79
N GLN A 419 16.59 25.50 -21.61
CA GLN A 419 17.77 25.48 -20.75
C GLN A 419 18.03 24.07 -20.19
N ASP A 420 16.98 23.37 -19.76
CA ASP A 420 17.07 22.00 -19.26
C ASP A 420 17.58 21.03 -20.36
N MET A 421 17.03 21.15 -21.58
CA MET A 421 17.50 20.38 -22.74
C MET A 421 18.96 20.69 -23.10
N GLN A 422 19.38 21.95 -23.02
CA GLN A 422 20.77 22.35 -23.25
C GLN A 422 21.71 21.80 -22.16
N ALA A 423 21.29 21.80 -20.90
CA ALA A 423 22.07 21.24 -19.80
C ALA A 423 22.31 19.73 -19.99
N ILE A 424 21.28 18.97 -20.39
CA ILE A 424 21.39 17.54 -20.69
C ILE A 424 22.36 17.27 -21.86
N LEU A 425 22.36 18.16 -22.87
CA LEU A 425 23.27 18.05 -24.01
C LEU A 425 24.73 18.38 -23.63
N GLN A 426 24.94 19.31 -22.70
CA GLN A 426 26.28 19.67 -22.21
C GLN A 426 26.87 18.61 -21.28
N ASP A 427 26.05 17.96 -20.44
CA ASP A 427 26.46 16.89 -19.53
C ASP A 427 26.83 15.59 -20.28
N LYS A 428 26.39 15.45 -21.54
CA LYS A 428 26.75 14.35 -22.45
C LYS A 428 27.99 14.62 -23.31
N ALA A 429 28.63 15.79 -23.23
CA ALA A 429 29.87 16.03 -23.94
C ALA A 429 31.03 15.39 -23.16
N PRO A 430 31.62 14.25 -23.60
CA PRO A 430 32.84 13.78 -22.98
C PRO A 430 33.89 14.87 -23.17
N SER A 431 34.62 15.19 -22.11
CA SER A 431 35.77 16.09 -22.14
C SER A 431 36.66 15.74 -23.33
N ALA A 432 36.54 16.50 -24.42
CA ALA A 432 37.42 16.37 -25.56
C ALA A 432 38.81 16.73 -25.03
N SER A 433 39.66 15.70 -25.02
CA SER A 433 41.05 15.72 -24.63
C SER A 433 41.74 16.98 -25.17
N ALA A 434 42.38 17.71 -24.26
CA ALA A 434 43.31 18.77 -24.57
C ALA A 434 44.33 18.29 -25.63
N PRO A 435 44.70 19.11 -26.62
CA PRO A 435 45.73 18.74 -27.57
C PRO A 435 47.06 18.74 -26.83
N SER A 436 47.67 17.56 -26.67
CA SER A 436 49.05 17.43 -26.24
C SER A 436 49.94 18.08 -27.31
N THR A 437 50.45 19.27 -27.00
CA THR A 437 51.53 19.90 -27.73
C THR A 437 52.82 19.16 -27.39
N SER A 438 53.21 18.20 -28.23
CA SER A 438 54.57 17.65 -28.20
C SER A 438 55.53 18.64 -28.87
N ARG A 439 56.24 19.40 -28.04
CA ARG A 439 57.55 19.97 -28.35
C ARG A 439 58.58 19.26 -27.48
N GLY A 440 59.61 18.71 -28.11
CA GLY A 440 60.77 18.10 -27.45
C GLY A 440 61.05 16.71 -27.95
#